data_AF-A0A9Q0VEH3-F1
#
_entry.id   AF-A0A9Q0VEH3-F1
#
_cell.length_a   1.000
_cell.length_b   1.000
_cell.length_c   1.000
_cell.angle_alpha   90.00
_cell.angle_beta   90.00
_cell.angle_gamma   90.00
#
_symmetry.space_group_name_H-M   'P 1'
#
loop_
_entity.id
_entity.type
_entity.pdbx_description
1 polymer ?
#
loop_
_entity_poly.entity_id
_entity_poly.type
_entity_poly.pdbx_seq_one_letter_code
_entity_poly.pdbx_strand_id
1 'polypeptide(L)'
;MRSGACTVQQTLTAEAASALKHSLSLARRRGHAQITPLHVAATLLSTRTSLLRRACLKSQPHQTSHPLQCRALELCFNVALNRLPTNPGPLLHGQPSFSNALIAALKRAQAHQRRGCIEQQPPQQPPLLTVKVELEQLILSILDDPSVSRVMREAGFSSTSVKNNIEDSSASSVFQCYSTSGGVFSSPCSPSATETQREVINPATFWQTHFLTCTAEQNPVLFSPQNKVSSNYFTDSCSVKEDIKLILEVLLGKKGKNVVVVGDCVPVTEGHIGELMGRLERGEVPTELKQTQIIEFHFAPVSLRFMKKEDVEMNLSELKRKVDSLGESGAIIYAGDLKWTVEETVGNGRGIRL
;
A
#
# COMPACT_ATOMS: atom_id res chain seq x y z
N MET A 1 -9.19 34.15 16.96
CA MET A 1 -9.71 33.60 15.68
C MET A 1 -9.34 32.12 15.59
N ARG A 2 -10.19 31.19 16.05
CA ARG A 2 -9.83 29.77 16.26
C ARG A 2 -10.87 28.75 15.73
N SER A 3 -11.69 29.12 14.74
CA SER A 3 -12.82 28.29 14.25
C SER A 3 -12.63 27.64 12.87
N GLY A 4 -11.44 27.68 12.28
CA GLY A 4 -11.22 27.17 10.91
C GLY A 4 -10.83 25.71 10.77
N ALA A 5 -10.47 25.01 11.85
CA ALA A 5 -9.94 23.64 11.78
C ALA A 5 -11.03 22.55 11.72
N CYS A 6 -12.21 22.79 12.34
CA CYS A 6 -13.29 21.81 12.38
C CYS A 6 -14.09 21.70 11.07
N THR A 7 -14.17 22.76 10.26
CA THR A 7 -14.94 22.73 9.00
C THR A 7 -14.21 22.01 7.86
N VAL A 8 -12.90 21.83 7.97
CA VAL A 8 -12.11 21.14 6.94
C VAL A 8 -12.31 19.62 7.01
N GLN A 9 -12.60 19.04 8.18
CA GLN A 9 -12.85 17.60 8.30
C GLN A 9 -14.21 17.14 7.76
N GLN A 10 -15.20 18.04 7.68
CA GLN A 10 -16.55 17.72 7.21
C GLN A 10 -16.68 17.62 5.68
N THR A 11 -15.59 17.81 4.94
CA THR A 11 -15.59 17.90 3.47
C THR A 11 -14.53 17.01 2.81
N LEU A 12 -14.07 15.94 3.45
CA LEU A 12 -13.02 15.06 2.91
C LEU A 12 -13.57 13.68 2.55
N THR A 13 -12.99 13.02 1.55
CA THR A 13 -13.21 11.58 1.38
C THR A 13 -12.66 10.80 2.57
N ALA A 14 -13.19 9.59 2.80
CA ALA A 14 -12.72 8.71 3.87
C ALA A 14 -11.21 8.42 3.74
N GLU A 15 -10.71 8.28 2.51
CA GLU A 15 -9.29 8.08 2.21
C GLU A 15 -8.43 9.33 2.47
N ALA A 16 -8.92 10.53 2.09
CA ALA A 16 -8.22 11.78 2.39
C ALA A 16 -8.18 12.04 3.91
N ALA A 17 -9.28 11.75 4.61
CA ALA A 17 -9.36 11.86 6.05
C ALA A 17 -8.42 10.87 6.77
N SER A 18 -8.34 9.61 6.29
CA SER A 18 -7.43 8.61 6.85
C SER A 18 -5.97 9.02 6.65
N ALA A 19 -5.59 9.51 5.46
CA ALA A 19 -4.25 10.02 5.18
C ALA A 19 -3.85 11.17 6.12
N LEU A 20 -4.76 12.12 6.39
CA LEU A 20 -4.51 13.19 7.36
C LEU A 20 -4.41 12.68 8.80
N LYS A 21 -5.22 11.69 9.20
CA LYS A 21 -5.16 11.06 10.53
C LYS A 21 -3.84 10.32 10.76
N HIS A 22 -3.34 9.62 9.74
CA HIS A 22 -2.01 9.00 9.78
C HIS A 22 -0.90 10.07 9.84
N SER A 23 -1.04 11.16 9.10
CA SER A 23 -0.10 12.30 9.13
C SER A 23 -0.04 12.99 10.50
N LEU A 24 -1.20 13.14 11.16
CA LEU A 24 -1.31 13.63 12.54
C LEU A 24 -0.56 12.71 13.52
N SER A 25 -0.72 11.40 13.35
CA SER A 25 -0.04 10.39 14.16
C SER A 25 1.48 10.44 13.95
N LEU A 26 1.93 10.64 12.71
CA LEU A 26 3.34 10.80 12.36
C LEU A 26 3.95 12.06 13.00
N ALA A 27 3.27 13.21 12.89
CA ALA A 27 3.72 14.46 13.51
C ALA A 27 3.86 14.33 15.02
N ARG A 28 2.87 13.68 15.68
CA ARG A 28 2.91 13.43 17.13
C ARG A 28 4.08 12.54 17.53
N ARG A 29 4.32 11.45 16.82
CA ARG A 29 5.44 10.52 17.09
C ARG A 29 6.80 11.21 16.96
N ARG A 30 6.92 12.23 16.12
CA ARG A 30 8.14 13.03 15.94
C ARG A 30 8.25 14.25 16.85
N GLY A 31 7.25 14.52 17.69
CA GLY A 31 7.24 15.71 18.56
C GLY A 31 7.08 17.03 17.78
N HIS A 32 6.47 16.98 16.60
CA HIS A 32 6.20 18.16 15.79
C HIS A 32 4.89 18.82 16.22
N ALA A 33 4.95 20.14 16.49
CA ALA A 33 3.78 20.91 16.92
C ALA A 33 2.73 21.12 15.80
N GLN A 34 3.13 20.95 14.54
CA GLN A 34 2.28 21.17 13.37
C GLN A 34 2.36 20.04 12.35
N ILE A 35 1.22 19.76 11.70
CA ILE A 35 1.13 18.91 10.52
C ILE A 35 1.43 19.77 9.29
N THR A 36 2.38 19.33 8.48
CA THR A 36 2.86 20.02 7.27
C THR A 36 2.59 19.18 6.02
N PRO A 37 2.64 19.77 4.80
CA PRO A 37 2.54 19.01 3.56
C PRO A 37 3.56 17.86 3.46
N LEU A 38 4.75 18.02 4.05
CA LEU A 38 5.76 16.96 4.15
C LEU A 38 5.26 15.73 4.92
N HIS A 39 4.47 15.91 5.99
CA HIS A 39 3.89 14.79 6.73
C HIS A 39 2.89 14.00 5.87
N VAL A 40 2.08 14.72 5.10
CA VAL A 40 1.08 14.12 4.21
C VAL A 40 1.76 13.39 3.06
N ALA A 41 2.74 14.01 2.41
CA ALA A 41 3.53 13.38 1.35
C ALA A 41 4.26 12.11 1.86
N ALA A 42 4.93 12.17 3.01
CA ALA A 42 5.62 11.02 3.59
C ALA A 42 4.67 9.87 3.97
N THR A 43 3.52 10.20 4.55
CA THR A 43 2.46 9.23 4.86
C THR A 43 1.95 8.54 3.60
N LEU A 44 1.66 9.30 2.54
CA LEU A 44 1.19 8.75 1.27
C LEU A 44 2.26 7.86 0.61
N LEU A 45 3.54 8.25 0.62
CA LEU A 45 4.63 7.45 0.06
C LEU A 45 4.88 6.14 0.81
N SER A 46 4.70 6.16 2.13
CA SER A 46 4.91 4.98 3.01
C SER A 46 3.89 3.86 2.70
N THR A 47 2.71 4.21 2.19
CA THR A 47 1.70 3.24 1.76
C THR A 47 2.05 2.70 0.37
N ARG A 48 2.35 1.40 0.27
CA ARG A 48 2.79 0.75 -1.00
C ARG A 48 1.76 0.84 -2.13
N THR A 49 0.48 0.90 -1.80
CA THR A 49 -0.65 0.99 -2.75
C THR A 49 -1.07 2.42 -3.04
N SER A 50 -0.37 3.44 -2.52
CA SER A 50 -0.79 4.81 -2.74
C SER A 50 -0.64 5.25 -4.19
N LEU A 51 -1.59 6.06 -4.62
CA LEU A 51 -1.59 6.69 -5.93
C LEU A 51 -0.29 7.48 -6.17
N LEU A 52 0.17 8.21 -5.14
CA LEU A 52 1.42 8.98 -5.20
C LEU A 52 2.63 8.08 -5.46
N ARG A 53 2.75 6.94 -4.77
CA ARG A 53 3.87 6.02 -4.96
C ARG A 53 3.87 5.42 -6.38
N ARG A 54 2.69 5.01 -6.88
CA ARG A 54 2.54 4.51 -8.25
C ARG A 54 2.90 5.57 -9.29
N ALA A 55 2.53 6.83 -9.07
CA ALA A 55 2.89 7.93 -9.96
C ALA A 55 4.39 8.25 -9.94
N CYS A 56 5.03 8.21 -8.76
CA CYS A 56 6.50 8.33 -8.65
C CYS A 56 7.20 7.24 -9.46
N LEU A 57 6.75 5.99 -9.34
CA LEU A 57 7.26 4.86 -10.11
C LEU A 57 7.10 5.10 -11.64
N LYS A 58 5.95 5.58 -12.11
CA LYS A 58 5.74 5.86 -13.54
C LYS A 58 6.58 7.01 -14.09
N SER A 59 6.94 7.98 -13.24
CA SER A 59 7.64 9.20 -13.68
C SER A 59 9.11 9.03 -14.06
N GLN A 60 9.67 7.82 -13.92
CA GLN A 60 11.10 7.58 -14.10
C GLN A 60 11.43 6.94 -15.47
N PRO A 61 12.25 7.60 -16.30
CA PRO A 61 12.52 7.19 -17.69
C PRO A 61 13.56 6.06 -17.85
N HIS A 62 14.16 5.53 -16.77
CA HIS A 62 15.12 4.42 -16.83
C HIS A 62 14.67 3.25 -15.95
N GLN A 63 14.33 2.13 -16.60
CA GLN A 63 13.71 0.95 -15.99
C GLN A 63 14.62 0.15 -15.03
N THR A 64 15.86 0.57 -14.78
CA THR A 64 16.87 -0.24 -14.08
C THR A 64 17.12 0.15 -12.61
N SER A 65 16.55 1.26 -12.11
CA SER A 65 16.82 1.79 -10.75
C SER A 65 15.55 2.13 -9.94
N HIS A 66 14.44 1.51 -10.29
CA HIS A 66 13.08 1.89 -9.91
C HIS A 66 12.69 1.72 -8.42
N PRO A 67 13.02 0.59 -7.73
CA PRO A 67 12.70 0.46 -6.30
C PRO A 67 13.60 1.29 -5.38
N LEU A 68 14.87 1.49 -5.75
CA LEU A 68 15.84 2.22 -4.93
C LEU A 68 15.55 3.72 -4.90
N GLN A 69 15.04 4.30 -5.99
CA GLN A 69 14.71 5.73 -6.04
C GLN A 69 13.49 6.08 -5.19
N CYS A 70 12.43 5.26 -5.20
CA CYS A 70 11.31 5.48 -4.28
C CYS A 70 11.74 5.33 -2.81
N ARG A 71 12.69 4.42 -2.53
CA ARG A 71 13.29 4.33 -1.20
C ARG A 71 14.13 5.55 -0.84
N ALA A 72 14.92 6.07 -1.78
CA ALA A 72 15.65 7.32 -1.60
C ALA A 72 14.71 8.50 -1.34
N LEU A 73 13.57 8.56 -2.04
CA LEU A 73 12.53 9.57 -1.82
C LEU A 73 11.94 9.48 -0.42
N GLU A 74 11.57 8.28 0.05
CA GLU A 74 11.13 8.05 1.43
C GLU A 74 12.17 8.56 2.44
N LEU A 75 13.46 8.29 2.20
CA LEU A 75 14.56 8.76 3.05
C LEU A 75 14.69 10.29 3.03
N CYS A 76 14.62 10.93 1.85
CA CYS A 76 14.67 12.38 1.71
C CYS A 76 13.53 13.07 2.49
N PHE A 77 12.31 12.54 2.42
CA PHE A 77 11.19 13.05 3.23
C PHE A 77 11.43 12.87 4.74
N ASN A 78 12.01 11.74 5.16
CA ASN A 78 12.34 11.52 6.57
C ASN A 78 13.43 12.49 7.05
N VAL A 79 14.46 12.74 6.25
CA VAL A 79 15.50 13.74 6.54
C VAL A 79 14.89 15.14 6.63
N ALA A 80 14.03 15.52 5.68
CA ALA A 80 13.36 16.82 5.69
C ALA A 80 12.46 16.99 6.93
N LEU A 81 11.75 15.94 7.33
CA LEU A 81 10.93 15.95 8.54
C LEU A 81 11.79 16.07 9.81
N ASN A 82 12.97 15.45 9.87
CA ASN A 82 13.90 15.60 11.01
C ASN A 82 14.48 17.03 11.13
N ARG A 83 14.43 17.83 10.06
CA ARG A 83 14.86 19.24 10.06
C ARG A 83 13.76 20.20 10.54
N LEU A 84 12.54 19.72 10.75
CA LEU A 84 11.44 20.58 11.22
C LEU A 84 11.67 20.99 12.69
N PRO A 85 11.19 22.18 13.10
CA PRO A 85 11.27 22.60 14.50
C PRO A 85 10.56 21.61 15.42
N THR A 86 11.31 20.98 16.32
CA THR A 86 10.77 20.17 17.41
C THR A 86 10.52 21.08 18.61
N ASN A 87 9.41 20.87 19.32
CA ASN A 87 9.16 21.60 20.56
C ASN A 87 9.58 20.71 21.74
N PRO A 88 10.71 20.98 22.43
CA PRO A 88 11.19 20.18 23.56
C PRO A 88 10.40 20.43 24.87
N GLY A 89 9.20 20.99 24.79
CA GLY A 89 8.36 21.26 25.95
C GLY A 89 7.78 19.99 26.60
N PRO A 90 7.50 20.02 27.92
CA PRO A 90 6.98 18.87 28.66
C PRO A 90 5.69 18.36 28.01
N LEU A 91 5.50 17.04 28.10
CA LEU A 91 4.49 16.12 27.54
C LEU A 91 3.00 16.50 27.73
N LEU A 92 2.64 17.78 27.63
CA LEU A 92 1.29 18.29 27.72
C LEU A 92 0.62 18.22 26.35
N HIS A 93 0.24 17.01 25.96
CA HIS A 93 -1.07 16.62 25.41
C HIS A 93 -1.76 17.48 24.31
N GLY A 94 -1.07 18.39 23.64
CA GLY A 94 -1.63 19.17 22.53
C GLY A 94 -1.73 18.35 21.24
N GLN A 95 -2.91 18.29 20.63
CA GLN A 95 -3.07 17.79 19.26
C GLN A 95 -2.26 18.70 18.30
N PRO A 96 -1.39 18.15 17.43
CA PRO A 96 -0.69 18.93 16.41
C PRO A 96 -1.69 19.74 15.58
N SER A 97 -1.42 21.04 15.38
CA SER A 97 -2.28 21.90 14.56
C SER A 97 -1.91 21.79 13.08
N PHE A 98 -2.80 22.19 12.17
CA PHE A 98 -2.47 22.27 10.75
C PHE A 98 -1.59 23.50 10.47
N SER A 99 -0.48 23.31 9.76
CA SER A 99 0.34 24.43 9.27
C SER A 99 -0.40 25.25 8.21
N ASN A 100 -0.02 26.52 8.06
CA ASN A 100 -0.59 27.41 7.05
C ASN A 100 -0.43 26.86 5.62
N ALA A 101 0.71 26.22 5.33
CA ALA A 101 0.96 25.58 4.05
C ALA A 101 -0.02 24.42 3.76
N LEU A 102 -0.31 23.60 4.77
CA LEU A 102 -1.27 22.51 4.64
C LEU A 102 -2.71 23.03 4.50
N ILE A 103 -3.07 24.07 5.25
CA ILE A 103 -4.38 24.74 5.10
C ILE A 103 -4.51 25.32 3.67
N ALA A 104 -3.46 25.92 3.14
CA ALA A 104 -3.45 26.42 1.77
C ALA A 104 -3.61 25.28 0.75
N ALA A 105 -2.92 24.15 0.94
CA ALA A 105 -3.08 22.97 0.09
C ALA A 105 -4.52 22.42 0.13
N LEU A 106 -5.14 22.34 1.32
CA LEU A 106 -6.52 21.89 1.46
C LEU A 106 -7.51 22.83 0.78
N LYS A 107 -7.31 24.15 0.91
CA LYS A 107 -8.12 25.15 0.19
C LYS A 107 -7.95 25.07 -1.33
N ARG A 108 -6.74 24.81 -1.83
CA ARG A 108 -6.50 24.58 -3.26
C ARG A 108 -7.24 23.34 -3.74
N ALA A 109 -7.14 22.22 -3.01
CA ALA A 109 -7.85 20.99 -3.34
C ALA A 109 -9.38 21.19 -3.38
N GLN A 110 -9.92 21.95 -2.43
CA GLN A 110 -11.35 22.34 -2.40
C GLN A 110 -11.74 23.21 -3.60
N ALA A 111 -10.87 24.14 -4.03
CA ALA A 111 -11.14 25.02 -5.16
C ALA A 111 -11.20 24.25 -6.50
N HIS A 112 -10.40 23.20 -6.67
CA HIS A 112 -10.42 22.36 -7.87
C HIS A 112 -11.77 21.66 -8.06
N GLN A 113 -12.43 21.24 -6.97
CA GLN A 113 -13.74 20.59 -7.08
C GLN A 113 -14.86 21.55 -7.50
N ARG A 114 -14.75 22.85 -7.18
CA ARG A 114 -15.72 23.85 -7.64
C ARG A 114 -15.62 24.10 -9.15
N ARG A 115 -14.44 23.92 -9.76
CA ARG A 115 -14.25 24.08 -11.21
C ARG A 115 -14.77 22.88 -12.01
N GLY A 116 -14.71 21.66 -11.47
CA GLY A 116 -15.22 20.45 -12.13
C GLY A 116 -16.76 20.31 -12.18
N CYS A 117 -17.50 20.99 -11.31
CA CYS A 117 -18.98 20.90 -11.26
C CYS A 117 -19.72 21.79 -12.26
N ILE A 118 -19.08 22.77 -12.90
CA ILE A 118 -19.78 23.77 -13.72
C ILE A 118 -20.00 23.31 -15.17
N GLU A 119 -19.24 22.33 -15.66
CA GLU A 119 -19.31 21.91 -17.08
C GLU A 119 -20.22 20.71 -17.36
N GLN A 120 -20.85 20.08 -16.35
CA GLN A 120 -21.58 18.80 -16.51
C GLN A 120 -23.06 18.79 -16.07
N GLN A 121 -23.73 19.91 -15.78
CA GLN A 121 -25.16 19.89 -15.40
C GLN A 121 -26.07 20.86 -16.19
N PRO A 122 -27.25 20.40 -16.69
CA PRO A 122 -28.34 21.26 -17.15
C PRO A 122 -28.92 22.11 -16.00
N PRO A 123 -29.52 23.27 -16.30
CA PRO A 123 -29.65 24.36 -15.34
C PRO A 123 -30.92 24.30 -14.49
N GLN A 124 -31.24 23.23 -13.76
CA GLN A 124 -32.33 23.29 -12.74
C GLN A 124 -32.13 22.28 -11.60
N GLN A 125 -31.55 22.72 -10.46
CA GLN A 125 -31.94 22.40 -9.06
C GLN A 125 -30.89 22.89 -8.04
N PRO A 126 -31.26 23.18 -6.77
CA PRO A 126 -30.42 23.90 -5.83
C PRO A 126 -29.26 23.03 -5.30
N PRO A 127 -28.03 23.56 -5.14
CA PRO A 127 -26.87 22.76 -4.79
C PRO A 127 -26.75 22.58 -3.27
N LEU A 128 -27.29 21.48 -2.74
CA LEU A 128 -26.93 20.89 -1.45
C LEU A 128 -25.84 19.81 -1.61
N LEU A 129 -24.90 20.01 -2.53
CA LEU A 129 -23.81 19.05 -2.79
C LEU A 129 -22.76 19.14 -1.68
N THR A 130 -22.71 18.11 -0.84
CA THR A 130 -21.64 17.85 0.13
C THR A 130 -20.28 17.91 -0.56
N VAL A 131 -19.59 19.04 -0.42
CA VAL A 131 -18.24 19.27 -0.95
C VAL A 131 -17.32 18.20 -0.35
N LYS A 132 -16.79 17.28 -1.18
CA LYS A 132 -16.00 16.14 -0.71
C LYS A 132 -14.67 16.08 -1.44
N VAL A 133 -13.65 16.74 -0.90
CA VAL A 133 -12.28 16.77 -1.42
C VAL A 133 -11.77 15.36 -1.62
N GLU A 134 -11.52 15.02 -2.87
CA GLU A 134 -10.95 13.74 -3.27
C GLU A 134 -9.49 13.64 -2.88
N LEU A 135 -9.06 12.39 -2.62
CA LEU A 135 -7.68 12.09 -2.28
C LEU A 135 -6.73 12.52 -3.40
N GLU A 136 -7.13 12.35 -4.65
CA GLU A 136 -6.35 12.78 -5.81
C GLU A 136 -6.07 14.29 -5.78
N GLN A 137 -7.12 15.10 -5.62
CA GLN A 137 -6.99 16.56 -5.56
C GLN A 137 -6.16 17.03 -4.37
N LEU A 138 -6.24 16.30 -3.24
CA LEU A 138 -5.33 16.51 -2.12
C LEU A 138 -3.87 16.21 -2.51
N ILE A 139 -3.58 15.08 -3.15
CA ILE A 139 -2.23 14.71 -3.58
C ILE A 139 -1.65 15.76 -4.55
N LEU A 140 -2.43 16.17 -5.57
CA LEU A 140 -2.02 17.21 -6.52
C LEU A 140 -1.69 18.52 -5.79
N SER A 141 -2.53 18.94 -4.85
CA SER A 141 -2.32 20.17 -4.08
C SER A 141 -1.14 20.12 -3.11
N ILE A 142 -0.77 18.91 -2.65
CA ILE A 142 0.42 18.66 -1.82
C ILE A 142 1.70 18.69 -2.68
N LEU A 143 1.66 18.14 -3.90
CA LEU A 143 2.79 18.17 -4.84
C LEU A 143 3.14 19.59 -5.32
N ASP A 144 2.15 20.49 -5.35
CA ASP A 144 2.35 21.91 -5.65
C ASP A 144 3.00 22.70 -4.50
N ASP A 145 3.19 22.10 -3.31
CA ASP A 145 3.85 22.78 -2.20
C ASP A 145 5.37 22.88 -2.43
N PRO A 146 5.98 24.09 -2.30
CA PRO A 146 7.41 24.28 -2.55
C PRO A 146 8.32 23.42 -1.67
N SER A 147 7.91 23.12 -0.42
CA SER A 147 8.72 22.29 0.49
C SER A 147 8.75 20.83 0.01
N VAL A 148 7.63 20.33 -0.48
CA VAL A 148 7.49 18.97 -1.03
C VAL A 148 8.24 18.86 -2.35
N SER A 149 8.04 19.81 -3.28
CA SER A 149 8.73 19.83 -4.57
C SER A 149 10.26 19.89 -4.42
N ARG A 150 10.76 20.64 -3.43
CA ARG A 150 12.20 20.67 -3.10
C ARG A 150 12.72 19.29 -2.70
N VAL A 151 12.05 18.59 -1.78
CA VAL A 151 12.45 17.25 -1.32
C VAL A 151 12.38 16.22 -2.45
N MET A 152 11.37 16.31 -3.31
CA MET A 152 11.28 15.44 -4.48
C MET A 152 12.46 15.63 -5.43
N ARG A 153 12.87 16.89 -5.66
CA ARG A 153 14.03 17.22 -6.50
C ARG A 153 15.34 16.71 -5.89
N GLU A 154 15.49 16.79 -4.57
CA GLU A 154 16.64 16.22 -3.84
C GLU A 154 16.75 14.68 -4.04
N ALA A 155 15.63 14.00 -4.28
CA ALA A 155 15.57 12.57 -4.55
C ALA A 155 15.57 12.21 -6.05
N GLY A 156 15.73 13.19 -6.96
CA GLY A 156 15.70 12.97 -8.41
C GLY A 156 14.30 12.82 -9.02
N PHE A 157 13.25 13.23 -8.31
CA PHE A 157 11.87 13.25 -8.82
C PHE A 157 11.46 14.66 -9.24
N SER A 158 10.75 14.73 -10.36
CA SER A 158 10.07 15.95 -10.81
C SER A 158 8.63 15.93 -10.29
N SER A 159 8.28 16.88 -9.41
CA SER A 159 6.90 16.99 -8.89
C SER A 159 5.87 17.18 -10.01
N THR A 160 6.24 17.88 -11.10
CA THR A 160 5.36 18.07 -12.27
C THR A 160 5.19 16.78 -13.07
N SER A 161 6.25 15.99 -13.28
CA SER A 161 6.13 14.70 -13.99
C SER A 161 5.29 13.71 -13.18
N VAL A 162 5.45 13.69 -11.85
CA VAL A 162 4.59 12.87 -10.97
C VAL A 162 3.14 13.35 -11.04
N LYS A 163 2.89 14.66 -11.05
CA LYS A 163 1.56 15.25 -11.18
C LYS A 163 0.84 14.80 -12.47
N ASN A 164 1.51 14.93 -13.62
CA ASN A 164 0.93 14.53 -14.91
C ASN A 164 0.52 13.04 -14.91
N ASN A 165 1.36 12.16 -14.35
CA ASN A 165 1.04 10.72 -14.25
C ASN A 165 -0.19 10.41 -13.39
N ILE A 166 -0.51 11.28 -12.43
CA ILE A 166 -1.71 11.17 -11.60
C ILE A 166 -2.94 11.55 -12.42
N GLU A 167 -2.90 12.69 -13.08
CA GLU A 167 -3.98 13.21 -13.92
C GLU A 167 -4.30 12.26 -15.09
N ASP A 168 -3.26 11.70 -15.73
CA ASP A 168 -3.40 10.71 -16.82
C ASP A 168 -4.05 9.40 -16.36
N SER A 169 -3.72 8.95 -15.14
CA SER A 169 -4.28 7.71 -14.58
C SER A 169 -5.77 7.86 -14.23
N SER A 170 -6.22 9.08 -13.97
CA SER A 170 -7.62 9.38 -13.65
C SER A 170 -8.46 9.62 -14.90
N ALA A 171 -7.90 10.22 -15.95
CA ALA A 171 -8.57 10.35 -17.25
C ALA A 171 -8.90 8.99 -17.88
N SER A 172 -8.03 7.99 -17.72
CA SER A 172 -8.26 6.62 -18.22
C SER A 172 -9.42 5.89 -17.52
N SER A 173 -9.79 6.29 -16.30
CA SER A 173 -10.88 5.67 -15.53
C SER A 173 -12.27 6.15 -15.96
N VAL A 174 -12.38 7.40 -16.42
CA VAL A 174 -13.63 7.99 -16.94
C VAL A 174 -13.95 7.42 -18.33
N PHE A 175 -12.90 7.06 -19.07
CA PHE A 175 -13.00 6.55 -20.44
C PHE A 175 -13.34 5.04 -20.53
N GLN A 176 -13.54 4.36 -19.39
CA GLN A 176 -13.82 2.92 -19.35
C GLN A 176 -15.32 2.56 -19.24
N CYS A 177 -16.22 3.56 -19.16
CA CYS A 177 -17.67 3.34 -19.02
C CYS A 177 -18.49 3.36 -20.32
N TYR A 178 -17.91 3.67 -21.49
CA TYR A 178 -18.69 3.76 -22.74
C TYR A 178 -18.34 2.69 -23.80
N SER A 179 -17.49 1.71 -23.48
CA SER A 179 -17.02 0.72 -24.48
C SER A 179 -17.58 -0.70 -24.27
N THR A 180 -18.83 -0.83 -23.81
CA THR A 180 -19.56 -2.11 -23.81
C THR A 180 -21.06 -1.92 -24.07
N SER A 181 -21.43 -1.73 -25.34
CA SER A 181 -22.70 -2.22 -25.93
C SER A 181 -22.76 -1.86 -27.42
N GLY A 182 -22.81 -2.87 -28.29
CA GLY A 182 -22.87 -2.69 -29.74
C GLY A 182 -24.21 -2.16 -30.26
N GLY A 183 -24.20 -1.62 -31.49
CA GLY A 183 -25.42 -1.38 -32.28
C GLY A 183 -25.38 -0.20 -33.27
N VAL A 184 -24.97 -0.49 -34.50
CA VAL A 184 -25.49 -0.03 -35.83
C VAL A 184 -25.96 1.42 -36.12
N PHE A 185 -25.43 1.95 -37.24
CA PHE A 185 -25.99 2.92 -38.22
C PHE A 185 -26.03 4.44 -37.91
N SER A 186 -25.14 5.23 -38.53
CA SER A 186 -25.47 6.26 -39.55
C SER A 186 -24.29 7.21 -39.89
N SER A 187 -24.00 7.26 -41.19
CA SER A 187 -23.27 8.19 -42.09
C SER A 187 -22.46 9.43 -41.61
N PRO A 188 -21.31 9.72 -42.26
CA PRO A 188 -20.66 11.03 -42.25
C PRO A 188 -21.09 11.90 -43.45
N CYS A 189 -21.26 13.21 -43.24
CA CYS A 189 -21.31 14.21 -44.31
C CYS A 189 -19.94 14.88 -44.48
N SER A 190 -19.42 14.79 -45.70
CA SER A 190 -18.30 15.52 -46.32
C SER A 190 -18.64 17.02 -46.56
N PRO A 191 -17.71 17.95 -46.92
CA PRO A 191 -16.76 17.78 -48.04
C PRO A 191 -15.34 18.40 -47.98
N SER A 192 -14.44 17.69 -48.68
CA SER A 192 -13.41 18.06 -49.68
C SER A 192 -12.39 19.20 -49.47
N ALA A 193 -11.10 18.82 -49.60
CA ALA A 193 -10.18 19.34 -50.64
C ALA A 193 -9.06 18.31 -50.95
N THR A 194 -8.88 18.01 -52.23
CA THR A 194 -7.81 17.24 -52.91
C THR A 194 -6.50 18.06 -52.91
N GLU A 195 -5.27 17.51 -52.90
CA GLU A 195 -4.63 16.68 -53.94
C GLU A 195 -3.28 16.06 -53.45
N THR A 196 -3.03 14.79 -53.84
CA THR A 196 -1.76 14.07 -54.20
C THR A 196 -0.48 14.22 -53.35
N GLN A 197 0.23 13.17 -52.90
CA GLN A 197 0.75 11.99 -53.62
C GLN A 197 0.93 10.75 -52.71
N ARG A 198 0.81 9.55 -53.31
CA ARG A 198 1.05 8.22 -52.73
C ARG A 198 2.55 7.91 -52.63
N GLU A 199 2.94 7.24 -51.55
CA GLU A 199 3.90 6.12 -51.62
C GLU A 199 3.57 5.06 -50.55
N VAL A 200 3.81 3.81 -50.91
CA VAL A 200 3.30 2.56 -50.34
C VAL A 200 4.30 1.99 -49.32
N ILE A 201 3.85 1.52 -48.15
CA ILE A 201 4.41 0.36 -47.39
C ILE A 201 3.37 -0.09 -46.31
N ASN A 202 3.18 -1.42 -46.22
CA ASN A 202 2.32 -2.20 -45.32
C ASN A 202 2.44 -1.88 -43.82
N PRO A 203 1.32 -1.89 -43.05
CA PRO A 203 1.33 -2.07 -41.60
C PRO A 203 0.75 -3.43 -41.19
N ALA A 204 1.45 -4.16 -40.31
CA ALA A 204 0.88 -5.28 -39.56
C ALA A 204 1.34 -5.21 -38.10
N THR A 205 0.67 -4.34 -37.35
CA THR A 205 0.57 -4.40 -35.88
C THR A 205 -0.90 -4.56 -35.54
N PHE A 206 -1.32 -5.75 -35.14
CA PHE A 206 -2.57 -5.92 -34.41
C PHE A 206 -2.56 -7.28 -33.71
N TRP A 207 -2.15 -7.32 -32.44
CA TRP A 207 -2.53 -8.42 -31.56
C TRP A 207 -3.51 -7.93 -30.54
N GLN A 208 -4.67 -8.56 -30.66
CA GLN A 208 -5.86 -8.40 -29.88
C GLN A 208 -5.72 -9.08 -28.53
N THR A 209 -6.48 -8.52 -27.63
CA THR A 209 -6.75 -8.80 -26.24
C THR A 209 -7.32 -10.21 -25.98
N HIS A 210 -7.06 -10.66 -24.74
CA HIS A 210 -7.98 -11.32 -23.81
C HIS A 210 -8.05 -12.87 -23.66
N PHE A 211 -7.63 -13.26 -22.45
CA PHE A 211 -8.28 -14.17 -21.48
C PHE A 211 -8.00 -15.68 -21.48
N LEU A 212 -7.51 -16.10 -20.30
CA LEU A 212 -7.68 -17.37 -19.56
C LEU A 212 -6.67 -18.51 -19.71
N THR A 213 -6.22 -18.95 -18.52
CA THR A 213 -5.84 -20.32 -18.12
C THR A 213 -4.56 -20.92 -18.73
N CYS A 214 -3.57 -21.19 -17.89
CA CYS A 214 -2.51 -22.16 -18.20
C CYS A 214 -2.20 -23.02 -16.97
N THR A 215 -2.73 -24.24 -17.02
CA THR A 215 -2.25 -25.45 -16.34
C THR A 215 -0.98 -25.99 -17.02
N ALA A 216 -0.17 -26.68 -16.20
CA ALA A 216 0.74 -27.79 -16.53
C ALA A 216 2.08 -27.52 -17.26
N GLU A 217 3.15 -27.89 -16.53
CA GLU A 217 4.24 -28.81 -16.95
C GLU A 217 4.89 -28.63 -18.32
N GLN A 218 6.17 -28.23 -18.34
CA GLN A 218 7.27 -29.04 -18.90
C GLN A 218 8.62 -28.30 -18.81
N ASN A 219 9.60 -28.94 -18.16
CA ASN A 219 11.03 -28.75 -18.42
C ASN A 219 11.41 -29.45 -19.74
N PRO A 220 12.48 -29.01 -20.43
CA PRO A 220 13.73 -29.72 -20.25
C PRO A 220 15.01 -28.86 -20.14
N VAL A 221 15.99 -29.56 -19.59
CA VAL A 221 17.35 -29.29 -19.07
C VAL A 221 18.39 -28.73 -20.08
N LEU A 222 19.48 -28.16 -19.51
CA LEU A 222 20.91 -28.04 -19.93
C LEU A 222 21.36 -26.57 -20.11
N PHE A 223 22.28 -25.96 -19.34
CA PHE A 223 23.66 -26.33 -18.93
C PHE A 223 24.11 -25.57 -17.65
N SER A 224 25.17 -26.08 -16.99
CA SER A 224 26.02 -25.43 -15.96
C SER A 224 27.50 -25.61 -16.38
N PRO A 225 28.57 -25.08 -15.70
CA PRO A 225 28.65 -24.18 -14.53
C PRO A 225 29.72 -23.05 -14.62
N GLN A 226 29.65 -22.02 -13.74
CA GLN A 226 30.72 -21.57 -12.80
C GLN A 226 30.67 -20.08 -12.37
N ASN A 227 30.64 -19.91 -11.04
CA ASN A 227 31.36 -18.94 -10.18
C ASN A 227 31.13 -17.41 -10.23
N LYS A 228 30.71 -16.93 -9.04
CA LYS A 228 31.08 -15.70 -8.29
C LYS A 228 30.13 -14.47 -8.29
N VAL A 229 29.60 -14.29 -7.07
CA VAL A 229 29.29 -13.06 -6.32
C VAL A 229 28.03 -12.29 -6.74
N SER A 230 27.02 -12.51 -5.91
CA SER A 230 25.67 -11.96 -5.87
C SER A 230 25.64 -10.45 -5.64
N SER A 231 24.78 -9.77 -6.41
CA SER A 231 23.94 -8.67 -5.94
C SER A 231 23.10 -8.20 -7.13
N ASN A 232 21.81 -8.54 -7.17
CA ASN A 232 20.80 -7.83 -7.96
C ASN A 232 19.39 -8.28 -7.53
N TYR A 233 18.63 -7.37 -6.93
CA TYR A 233 17.19 -7.52 -6.69
C TYR A 233 16.43 -6.96 -7.89
N PHE A 234 16.11 -7.82 -8.84
CA PHE A 234 14.92 -7.64 -9.69
C PHE A 234 13.67 -8.00 -8.86
N THR A 235 12.47 -7.70 -9.33
CA THR A 235 11.22 -8.24 -8.75
C THR A 235 11.25 -9.76 -8.89
N ASP A 236 11.82 -10.43 -7.91
CA ASP A 236 12.38 -11.74 -8.16
C ASP A 236 11.71 -12.75 -7.24
N SER A 237 11.23 -13.82 -7.82
CA SER A 237 10.87 -15.03 -7.09
C SER A 237 11.99 -15.48 -6.13
N CYS A 238 13.23 -15.00 -6.33
CA CYS A 238 14.32 -15.01 -5.36
C CYS A 238 13.93 -14.43 -4.00
N SER A 239 13.50 -13.16 -3.85
CA SER A 239 13.39 -12.55 -2.49
C SER A 239 12.40 -13.29 -1.58
N VAL A 240 11.29 -13.75 -2.16
CA VAL A 240 10.31 -14.60 -1.46
C VAL A 240 10.93 -15.94 -1.07
N LYS A 241 11.68 -16.57 -1.97
CA LYS A 241 12.42 -17.80 -1.68
C LYS A 241 13.51 -17.59 -0.63
N GLU A 242 14.20 -16.45 -0.62
CA GLU A 242 15.18 -16.10 0.40
C GLU A 242 14.54 -15.89 1.77
N ASP A 243 13.46 -15.11 1.86
CA ASP A 243 12.73 -14.88 3.11
C ASP A 243 12.18 -16.19 3.69
N ILE A 244 11.59 -17.04 2.83
CA ILE A 244 11.11 -18.38 3.22
C ILE A 244 12.27 -19.27 3.66
N LYS A 245 13.40 -19.22 2.96
CA LYS A 245 14.60 -19.99 3.33
C LYS A 245 15.12 -19.58 4.70
N LEU A 246 15.14 -18.28 5.01
CA LEU A 246 15.53 -17.78 6.33
C LEU A 246 14.57 -18.28 7.42
N ILE A 247 13.26 -18.28 7.18
CA ILE A 247 12.27 -18.81 8.13
C ILE A 247 12.54 -20.31 8.38
N LEU A 248 12.75 -21.10 7.32
CA LEU A 248 13.07 -22.52 7.42
C LEU A 248 14.38 -22.75 8.18
N GLU A 249 15.41 -21.94 7.93
CA GLU A 249 16.71 -22.02 8.62
C GLU A 249 16.57 -21.79 10.13
N VAL A 250 15.75 -20.82 10.55
CA VAL A 250 15.47 -20.58 11.97
C VAL A 250 14.66 -21.72 12.59
N LEU A 251 13.65 -22.24 11.89
CA LEU A 251 12.86 -23.40 12.35
C LEU A 251 13.72 -24.67 12.53
N LEU A 252 14.73 -24.84 11.69
CA LEU A 252 15.72 -25.93 11.75
C LEU A 252 16.83 -25.71 12.78
N GLY A 253 16.89 -24.52 13.39
CA GLY A 253 17.87 -24.17 14.40
C GLY A 253 17.82 -25.10 15.63
N LYS A 254 18.99 -25.34 16.23
CA LYS A 254 19.13 -26.20 17.43
C LYS A 254 18.58 -25.56 18.71
N LYS A 255 18.38 -24.24 18.75
CA LYS A 255 17.84 -23.47 19.87
C LYS A 255 16.90 -22.39 19.34
N GLY A 256 15.75 -22.21 20.00
CA GLY A 256 14.82 -21.09 19.71
C GLY A 256 14.06 -21.23 18.40
N LYS A 257 13.22 -22.27 18.28
CA LYS A 257 12.39 -22.54 17.08
C LYS A 257 11.16 -21.62 16.93
N ASN A 258 11.10 -20.54 17.72
CA ASN A 258 9.97 -19.60 17.70
C ASN A 258 10.28 -18.49 16.68
N VAL A 259 9.55 -18.47 15.58
CA VAL A 259 9.71 -17.46 14.53
C VAL A 259 8.57 -16.44 14.61
N VAL A 260 8.93 -15.16 14.70
CA VAL A 260 7.98 -14.05 14.57
C VAL A 260 8.35 -13.27 13.31
N VAL A 261 7.46 -13.26 12.33
CA VAL A 261 7.67 -12.54 11.08
C VAL A 261 7.05 -11.14 11.20
N VAL A 262 7.88 -10.11 11.04
CA VAL A 262 7.47 -8.71 11.09
C VAL A 262 7.63 -8.11 9.70
N GLY A 263 6.55 -7.58 9.14
CA GLY A 263 6.57 -6.94 7.82
C GLY A 263 5.78 -5.65 7.78
N ASP A 264 6.12 -4.80 6.81
CA ASP A 264 5.50 -3.48 6.62
C ASP A 264 4.06 -3.57 6.08
N CYS A 265 3.66 -4.74 5.56
CA CYS A 265 2.39 -4.94 4.87
C CYS A 265 1.84 -6.35 5.13
N VAL A 266 0.73 -6.43 5.85
CA VAL A 266 0.05 -7.68 6.22
C VAL A 266 -0.18 -8.62 5.02
N PRO A 267 -0.80 -8.21 3.89
CA PRO A 267 -1.07 -9.14 2.79
C PRO A 267 0.20 -9.67 2.11
N VAL A 268 1.31 -8.91 2.14
CA VAL A 268 2.58 -9.38 1.59
C VAL A 268 3.20 -10.44 2.50
N THR A 269 3.21 -10.17 3.81
CA THR A 269 3.71 -11.12 4.81
C THR A 269 2.87 -12.40 4.86
N GLU A 270 1.54 -12.27 4.85
CA GLU A 270 0.62 -13.42 4.77
C GLU A 270 0.81 -14.20 3.47
N GLY A 271 1.07 -13.51 2.34
CA GLY A 271 1.42 -14.18 1.08
C GLY A 271 2.69 -15.03 1.17
N HIS A 272 3.73 -14.54 1.83
CA HIS A 272 4.97 -15.29 2.05
C HIS A 272 4.77 -16.48 2.99
N ILE A 273 3.98 -16.31 4.05
CA ILE A 273 3.63 -17.39 4.98
C ILE A 273 2.74 -18.42 4.29
N GLY A 274 1.75 -18.01 3.49
CA GLY A 274 0.90 -18.90 2.72
C GLY A 274 1.71 -19.76 1.73
N GLU A 275 2.71 -19.17 1.07
CA GLU A 275 3.65 -19.91 0.22
C GLU A 275 4.52 -20.89 1.02
N LEU A 276 5.02 -20.50 2.21
CA LEU A 276 5.76 -21.40 3.12
C LEU A 276 4.89 -22.58 3.57
N MET A 277 3.64 -22.32 3.96
CA MET A 277 2.68 -23.34 4.40
C MET A 277 2.37 -24.30 3.25
N GLY A 278 2.15 -23.77 2.04
CA GLY A 278 1.97 -24.59 0.84
C GLY A 278 3.19 -25.46 0.54
N ARG A 279 4.42 -24.97 0.74
CA ARG A 279 5.64 -25.80 0.59
C ARG A 279 5.74 -26.90 1.64
N LEU A 280 5.31 -26.61 2.85
CA LEU A 280 5.30 -27.58 3.94
C LEU A 280 4.27 -28.69 3.69
N GLU A 281 3.08 -28.34 3.22
CA GLU A 281 2.05 -29.30 2.80
C GLU A 281 2.47 -30.15 1.58
N ARG A 282 3.16 -29.56 0.60
CA ARG A 282 3.70 -30.28 -0.57
C ARG A 282 4.94 -31.11 -0.27
N GLY A 283 5.53 -30.99 0.94
CA GLY A 283 6.77 -31.69 1.30
C GLY A 283 8.03 -31.13 0.60
N GLU A 284 7.96 -29.91 0.06
CA GLU A 284 9.07 -29.14 -0.54
C GLU A 284 9.96 -28.49 0.53
N VAL A 285 10.18 -29.19 1.64
CA VAL A 285 10.95 -28.72 2.80
C VAL A 285 12.04 -29.73 3.18
N PRO A 286 13.07 -29.31 3.94
CA PRO A 286 14.10 -30.22 4.45
C PRO A 286 13.52 -31.41 5.21
N THR A 287 14.24 -32.54 5.17
CA THR A 287 13.77 -33.85 5.67
C THR A 287 13.27 -33.83 7.11
N GLU A 288 13.82 -32.95 7.93
CA GLU A 288 13.50 -32.75 9.34
C GLU A 288 12.10 -32.14 9.55
N LEU A 289 11.58 -31.41 8.54
CA LEU A 289 10.26 -30.75 8.60
C LEU A 289 9.18 -31.53 7.84
N LYS A 290 9.54 -32.55 7.04
CA LYS A 290 8.56 -33.36 6.29
C LYS A 290 7.61 -34.15 7.18
N GLN A 291 8.05 -34.46 8.39
CA GLN A 291 7.24 -35.14 9.40
C GLN A 291 6.57 -34.14 10.35
N THR A 292 6.52 -32.85 10.00
CA THR A 292 5.86 -31.85 10.85
C THR A 292 4.47 -31.53 10.35
N GLN A 293 3.50 -31.50 11.27
CA GLN A 293 2.15 -31.05 10.96
C GLN A 293 1.97 -29.59 11.36
N ILE A 294 1.10 -28.91 10.61
CA ILE A 294 0.78 -27.52 10.88
C ILE A 294 -0.53 -27.43 11.64
N ILE A 295 -0.52 -26.70 12.75
CA ILE A 295 -1.69 -26.43 13.56
C ILE A 295 -1.93 -24.92 13.54
N GLU A 296 -3.00 -24.51 12.88
CA GLU A 296 -3.44 -23.11 12.95
C GLU A 296 -4.12 -22.84 14.31
N PHE A 297 -3.67 -21.81 15.00
CA PHE A 297 -4.19 -21.41 16.31
C PHE A 297 -4.25 -19.90 16.41
N HIS A 298 -5.44 -19.32 16.34
CA HIS A 298 -5.63 -17.90 16.58
C HIS A 298 -6.99 -17.66 17.22
N PHE A 299 -7.10 -16.60 18.02
CA PHE A 299 -8.39 -16.11 18.47
C PHE A 299 -8.82 -14.95 17.58
N ALA A 300 -10.11 -14.91 17.22
CA ALA A 300 -10.65 -13.70 16.61
C ALA A 300 -10.58 -12.54 17.65
N PRO A 301 -10.09 -11.34 17.27
CA PRO A 301 -9.92 -10.22 18.20
C PRO A 301 -11.19 -9.83 18.96
N VAL A 302 -12.35 -9.99 18.32
CA VAL A 302 -13.66 -9.75 18.93
C VAL A 302 -13.98 -10.86 19.95
N SER A 303 -13.72 -12.13 19.61
CA SER A 303 -14.02 -13.27 20.47
C SER A 303 -13.19 -13.29 21.74
N LEU A 304 -11.90 -12.94 21.69
CA LEU A 304 -11.03 -12.97 22.87
C LEU A 304 -11.46 -11.96 23.95
N ARG A 305 -12.02 -10.80 23.57
CA ARG A 305 -12.51 -9.78 24.52
C ARG A 305 -13.72 -10.24 25.33
N PHE A 306 -14.51 -11.16 24.79
CA PHE A 306 -15.73 -11.66 25.42
C PHE A 306 -15.58 -13.07 26.01
N MET A 307 -14.44 -13.73 25.75
CA MET A 307 -14.13 -15.04 26.30
C MET A 307 -13.77 -14.93 27.78
N LYS A 308 -14.28 -15.87 28.57
CA LYS A 308 -13.86 -16.01 29.97
C LYS A 308 -12.54 -16.76 30.04
N LYS A 309 -11.88 -16.69 31.21
CA LYS A 309 -10.62 -17.41 31.45
C LYS A 309 -10.75 -18.90 31.19
N GLU A 310 -11.88 -19.48 31.59
CA GLU A 310 -12.17 -20.90 31.44
C GLU A 310 -12.28 -21.30 29.96
N ASP A 311 -12.89 -20.44 29.13
CA ASP A 311 -13.01 -20.68 27.69
C ASP A 311 -11.63 -20.67 27.01
N VAL A 312 -10.75 -19.74 27.42
CA VAL A 312 -9.37 -19.65 26.91
C VAL A 312 -8.56 -20.89 27.34
N GLU A 313 -8.67 -21.31 28.60
CA GLU A 313 -8.02 -22.51 29.12
C GLU A 313 -8.50 -23.78 28.41
N MET A 314 -9.79 -23.86 28.08
CA MET A 314 -10.34 -24.96 27.29
C MET A 314 -9.73 -25.02 25.89
N ASN A 315 -9.63 -23.88 25.18
CA ASN A 315 -9.00 -23.81 23.86
C ASN A 315 -7.51 -24.17 23.91
N LEU A 316 -6.79 -23.73 24.96
CA LEU A 316 -5.39 -24.09 25.16
C LEU A 316 -5.21 -25.59 25.46
N SER A 317 -6.13 -26.17 26.24
CA SER A 317 -6.17 -27.60 26.53
C SER A 317 -6.46 -28.42 25.27
N GLU A 318 -7.33 -27.93 24.39
CA GLU A 318 -7.59 -28.55 23.10
C GLU A 318 -6.35 -28.48 22.20
N LEU A 319 -5.68 -27.33 22.13
CA LEU A 319 -4.43 -27.17 21.39
C LEU A 319 -3.35 -28.15 21.91
N LYS A 320 -3.19 -28.25 23.23
CA LYS A 320 -2.28 -29.19 23.86
C LYS A 320 -2.60 -30.63 23.47
N ARG A 321 -3.87 -31.03 23.55
CA ARG A 321 -4.32 -32.36 23.13
C ARG A 321 -4.04 -32.63 21.65
N LYS A 322 -4.21 -31.63 20.77
CA LYS A 322 -3.84 -31.75 19.35
C LYS A 322 -2.34 -32.01 19.21
N VAL A 323 -1.49 -31.21 19.86
CA VAL A 323 -0.03 -31.40 19.83
C VAL A 323 0.37 -32.78 20.39
N ASP A 324 -0.21 -33.21 21.51
CA ASP A 324 0.08 -34.51 22.13
C ASP A 324 -0.34 -35.68 21.22
N SER A 325 -1.39 -35.51 20.40
CA SER A 325 -1.87 -36.54 19.46
C SER A 325 -0.93 -36.80 18.27
N LEU A 326 0.01 -35.89 18.00
CA LEU A 326 0.99 -36.03 16.91
C LEU A 326 2.17 -36.94 17.28
N GLY A 327 2.35 -37.29 18.56
CA GLY A 327 3.38 -38.22 19.01
C GLY A 327 4.80 -37.75 18.67
N GLU A 328 5.54 -38.55 17.90
CA GLU A 328 6.92 -38.24 17.46
C GLU A 328 6.97 -37.29 16.25
N SER A 329 5.82 -37.02 15.61
CA SER A 329 5.69 -36.03 14.55
C SER A 329 5.79 -34.63 15.15
N GLY A 330 6.71 -33.80 14.64
CA GLY A 330 6.83 -32.43 15.14
C GLY A 330 5.58 -31.60 14.79
N ALA A 331 5.31 -30.55 15.55
CA ALA A 331 4.20 -29.63 15.28
C ALA A 331 4.72 -28.21 15.06
N ILE A 332 4.18 -27.52 14.05
CA ILE A 332 4.36 -26.09 13.84
C ILE A 332 3.03 -25.42 14.13
N ILE A 333 3.02 -24.54 15.14
CA ILE A 333 1.83 -23.78 15.52
C ILE A 333 1.86 -22.44 14.79
N TYR A 334 0.90 -22.22 13.90
CA TYR A 334 0.74 -20.95 13.19
C TYR A 334 -0.26 -20.05 13.92
N ALA A 335 0.23 -18.94 14.46
CA ALA A 335 -0.56 -18.05 15.32
C ALA A 335 -1.35 -16.94 14.60
N GLY A 336 -1.26 -16.86 13.26
CA GLY A 336 -1.85 -15.77 12.49
C GLY A 336 -1.30 -14.38 12.84
N ASP A 337 -2.08 -13.33 12.56
CA ASP A 337 -1.74 -11.95 12.93
C ASP A 337 -1.82 -11.74 14.45
N LEU A 338 -0.66 -11.61 15.10
CA LEU A 338 -0.55 -11.45 16.55
C LEU A 338 -1.21 -10.18 17.12
N LYS A 339 -1.83 -9.30 16.32
CA LYS A 339 -2.67 -8.20 16.84
C LYS A 339 -3.73 -8.68 17.83
N TRP A 340 -4.24 -9.90 17.71
CA TRP A 340 -5.21 -10.45 18.68
C TRP A 340 -4.63 -10.63 20.09
N THR A 341 -3.30 -10.68 20.26
CA THR A 341 -2.62 -10.76 21.56
C THR A 341 -2.47 -9.39 22.24
N VAL A 342 -2.66 -8.30 21.51
CA VAL A 342 -2.46 -6.94 22.01
C VAL A 342 -3.79 -6.39 22.50
N GLU A 343 -3.92 -6.27 23.82
CA GLU A 343 -5.08 -5.66 24.44
C GLU A 343 -5.01 -4.12 24.32
N GLU A 344 -5.93 -3.52 23.56
CA GLU A 344 -6.16 -2.07 23.64
C GLU A 344 -6.90 -1.78 24.95
N THR A 345 -6.17 -1.35 25.98
CA THR A 345 -6.74 -0.91 27.25
C THR A 345 -7.58 0.35 27.05
N VAL A 346 -8.85 0.18 26.67
CA VAL A 346 -9.85 1.23 26.80
C VAL A 346 -10.57 0.96 28.12
N GLY A 347 -10.16 1.68 29.17
CA GLY A 347 -10.93 1.93 30.38
C GLY A 347 -11.64 0.73 31.02
N ASN A 348 -11.03 0.23 32.10
CA ASN A 348 -11.68 -0.53 33.18
C ASN A 348 -12.17 -1.95 32.83
N GLY A 349 -11.24 -2.91 32.89
CA GLY A 349 -11.56 -4.34 32.92
C GLY A 349 -10.29 -5.16 32.95
N ARG A 350 -10.19 -6.13 33.87
CA ARG A 350 -9.05 -7.04 33.98
C ARG A 350 -8.95 -7.89 32.71
N GLY A 351 -8.05 -7.52 31.83
CA GLY A 351 -7.61 -8.35 30.72
C GLY A 351 -6.82 -9.55 31.17
N ILE A 352 -7.06 -10.68 30.52
CA ILE A 352 -6.27 -11.90 30.72
C ILE A 352 -5.05 -11.79 29.81
N ARG A 353 -3.86 -11.74 30.43
CA ARG A 353 -2.60 -11.96 29.73
C ARG A 353 -2.47 -13.44 29.39
N LEU A 354 -2.29 -13.74 28.11
CA LEU A 354 -1.83 -15.04 27.63
C LEU A 354 -0.33 -15.22 27.87
#